data_AF-A0A414AE36-F1
#
_entry.id   AF-A0A414AE36-F1
#
_cell.length_a   1.000
_cell.length_b   1.000
_cell.length_c   1.000
_cell.angle_alpha   90.00
_cell.angle_beta   90.00
_cell.angle_gamma   90.00
#
_symmetry.space_group_name_H-M   'P 1'
#
loop_
_entity.id
_entity.type
_entity.pdbx_description
1 polymer ?
#
loop_
_entity_poly.entity_id
_entity_poly.type
_entity_poly.pdbx_seq_one_letter_code
_entity_poly.pdbx_strand_id
1 'polypeptide(L)'
;MEKILILGGGYGALRYLESLIWDTEKEITICGFEIQGKSKVLSLEMGLPWLAFDKLNINIINDFSCIIVALPPEVKRRCIEKLTEMRYINALIIEKPLCIQEEDLLWYKQELPRMERCAVVCQRDYEEYMYYWKDTGSVEILYPSFNMDDKFNKWHMLPHILSLLYTIGGEIPNIKKIKKNYYKGLWCESDISIQFVSHDVKECLTICGKSFPAVKYREKNILIVDRVMCYSQYETQRNLEKAFAVTQAIIYLNEEDNN
;
A
#
# COMPACT_ATOMS: atom_id res chain seq x y z
N MET A 1 -13.41 -7.04 -21.58
CA MET A 1 -13.19 -7.72 -20.28
C MET A 1 -11.74 -7.50 -19.91
N GLU A 2 -11.51 -6.83 -18.80
CA GLU A 2 -10.17 -6.48 -18.32
C GLU A 2 -9.58 -7.67 -17.58
N LYS A 3 -8.32 -8.01 -17.88
CA LYS A 3 -7.64 -9.14 -17.22
C LYS A 3 -6.76 -8.62 -16.10
N ILE A 4 -7.00 -9.11 -14.89
CA ILE A 4 -6.28 -8.73 -13.67
C ILE A 4 -5.46 -9.91 -13.17
N LEU A 5 -4.15 -9.71 -12.99
CA LEU A 5 -3.27 -10.68 -12.35
C LEU A 5 -2.98 -10.22 -10.92
N ILE A 6 -3.27 -11.05 -9.92
CA ILE A 6 -2.90 -10.77 -8.53
C ILE A 6 -1.70 -11.63 -8.15
N LEU A 7 -0.57 -10.98 -7.88
CA LEU A 7 0.64 -11.61 -7.37
C LEU A 7 0.59 -11.68 -5.84
N GLY A 8 0.44 -12.89 -5.30
CA GLY A 8 0.38 -13.16 -3.87
C GLY A 8 -0.83 -13.97 -3.43
N GLY A 9 -0.77 -14.51 -2.21
CA GLY A 9 -1.86 -15.29 -1.60
C GLY A 9 -2.12 -14.93 -0.13
N GLY A 10 -1.65 -13.77 0.29
CA GLY A 10 -1.85 -13.27 1.65
C GLY A 10 -3.12 -12.44 1.80
N TYR A 11 -3.26 -11.80 2.95
CA TYR A 11 -4.44 -11.01 3.30
C TYR A 11 -4.69 -9.82 2.34
N GLY A 12 -3.64 -9.19 1.82
CA GLY A 12 -3.76 -8.14 0.80
C GLY A 12 -4.40 -8.67 -0.49
N ALA A 13 -3.93 -9.82 -0.98
CA ALA A 13 -4.49 -10.47 -2.17
C ALA A 13 -5.96 -10.88 -1.95
N LEU A 14 -6.27 -11.50 -0.80
CA LEU A 14 -7.64 -11.86 -0.42
C LEU A 14 -8.58 -10.64 -0.47
N ARG A 15 -8.16 -9.50 0.07
CA ARG A 15 -8.97 -8.28 0.04
C ARG A 15 -9.25 -7.77 -1.37
N TYR A 16 -8.29 -7.84 -2.29
CA TYR A 16 -8.56 -7.50 -3.69
C TYR A 16 -9.53 -8.49 -4.32
N LEU A 17 -9.38 -9.78 -4.07
CA LEU A 17 -10.29 -10.80 -4.59
C LEU A 17 -11.72 -10.59 -4.08
N GLU A 18 -11.92 -10.43 -2.78
CA GLU A 18 -13.24 -10.14 -2.18
C GLU A 18 -13.88 -8.87 -2.76
N SER A 19 -13.06 -7.93 -3.24
CA SER A 19 -13.51 -6.69 -3.85
C SER A 19 -13.91 -6.87 -5.31
N LEU A 20 -13.04 -7.52 -6.09
CA LEU A 20 -13.10 -7.55 -7.55
C LEU A 20 -13.88 -8.75 -8.10
N ILE A 21 -14.05 -9.84 -7.35
CA ILE A 21 -14.69 -11.08 -7.85
C ILE A 21 -16.15 -10.89 -8.28
N TRP A 22 -16.80 -9.83 -7.79
CA TRP A 22 -18.18 -9.49 -8.12
C TRP A 22 -18.30 -8.56 -9.32
N ASP A 23 -17.18 -8.10 -9.87
CA ASP A 23 -17.14 -7.22 -11.04
C ASP A 23 -17.07 -8.05 -12.32
N THR A 24 -18.20 -8.15 -13.02
CA THR A 24 -18.34 -8.98 -14.24
C THR A 24 -17.53 -8.46 -15.42
N GLU A 25 -16.96 -7.25 -15.34
CA GLU A 25 -16.10 -6.70 -16.39
C GLU A 25 -14.65 -7.15 -16.24
N LYS A 26 -14.29 -7.79 -15.12
CA LYS A 26 -12.93 -8.18 -14.75
C LYS A 26 -12.77 -9.71 -14.69
N GLU A 27 -11.73 -10.22 -15.35
CA GLU A 27 -11.29 -11.61 -15.26
C GLU A 27 -10.04 -11.67 -14.38
N ILE A 28 -10.10 -12.43 -13.27
CA ILE A 28 -9.02 -12.46 -12.27
C ILE A 28 -8.24 -13.76 -12.37
N THR A 29 -6.91 -13.66 -12.41
CA THR A 29 -5.98 -14.78 -12.27
C THR A 29 -5.10 -14.56 -11.06
N ILE A 30 -4.89 -15.58 -10.23
CA ILE A 30 -3.96 -15.54 -9.11
C ILE A 30 -2.61 -16.10 -9.55
N CYS A 31 -1.52 -15.43 -9.18
CA CYS A 31 -0.19 -15.93 -9.41
C CYS A 31 0.66 -15.87 -8.13
N GLY A 32 1.56 -16.84 -7.97
CA GLY A 32 2.53 -16.77 -6.89
C GLY A 32 3.62 -17.82 -6.99
N PHE A 33 4.52 -17.78 -6.01
CA PHE A 33 5.57 -18.77 -5.86
C PHE A 33 4.98 -20.12 -5.42
N GLU A 34 5.49 -21.22 -5.97
CA GLU A 34 5.07 -22.56 -5.53
C GLU A 34 5.43 -22.82 -4.06
N ILE A 35 6.49 -22.16 -3.59
CA ILE A 35 7.00 -22.27 -2.24
C ILE A 35 5.96 -21.68 -1.27
N GLN A 36 5.43 -22.51 -0.38
CA GLN A 36 4.35 -22.27 0.60
C GLN A 36 2.90 -22.35 0.10
N GLY A 37 2.64 -22.43 -1.21
CA GLY A 37 1.32 -22.77 -1.76
C GLY A 37 0.13 -21.84 -1.45
N LYS A 38 0.32 -20.74 -0.69
CA LYS A 38 -0.79 -19.87 -0.23
C LYS A 38 -1.62 -19.30 -1.38
N SER A 39 -0.99 -18.85 -2.47
CA SER A 39 -1.70 -18.36 -3.65
C SER A 39 -2.49 -19.45 -4.36
N LYS A 40 -1.96 -20.69 -4.37
CA LYS A 40 -2.64 -21.85 -4.96
C LYS A 40 -3.85 -22.28 -4.14
N VAL A 41 -3.72 -22.30 -2.80
CA VAL A 41 -4.84 -22.54 -1.88
C VAL A 41 -5.93 -21.50 -2.07
N LEU A 42 -5.58 -20.22 -2.06
CA LEU A 42 -6.53 -19.12 -2.28
C LEU A 42 -7.23 -19.23 -3.63
N SER A 43 -6.52 -19.65 -4.68
CA SER A 43 -7.11 -19.88 -6.01
C SER A 43 -8.15 -20.98 -6.02
N LEU A 44 -7.88 -22.08 -5.30
CA LEU A 44 -8.82 -23.18 -5.15
C LEU A 44 -10.05 -22.78 -4.34
N GLU A 45 -9.85 -22.05 -3.23
CA GLU A 45 -10.93 -21.55 -2.38
C GLU A 45 -11.88 -20.60 -3.13
N MET A 46 -11.32 -19.74 -3.99
CA MET A 46 -12.09 -18.78 -4.77
C MET A 46 -12.58 -19.31 -6.12
N GLY A 47 -12.18 -20.53 -6.51
CA GLY A 47 -12.52 -21.10 -7.82
C GLY A 47 -11.91 -20.32 -9.01
N LEU A 48 -10.73 -19.73 -8.83
CA LEU A 48 -10.07 -18.88 -9.83
C LEU A 48 -8.89 -19.59 -10.52
N PRO A 49 -8.50 -19.17 -11.73
CA PRO A 49 -7.27 -19.62 -12.38
C PRO A 49 -6.02 -19.30 -11.56
N TRP A 50 -5.09 -20.25 -11.53
CA TRP A 50 -3.79 -20.10 -10.87
C TRP A 50 -2.64 -20.23 -11.87
N LEU A 51 -1.64 -19.36 -11.75
CA LEU A 51 -0.42 -19.40 -12.53
C LEU A 51 0.83 -19.41 -11.63
N ALA A 52 1.79 -20.27 -11.96
CA ALA A 52 3.08 -20.30 -11.27
C ALA A 52 3.96 -19.12 -11.71
N PHE A 53 4.59 -18.43 -10.75
CA PHE A 53 5.38 -17.22 -11.03
C PHE A 53 6.57 -17.46 -11.96
N ASP A 54 7.19 -18.65 -11.92
CA ASP A 54 8.28 -19.05 -12.80
C ASP A 54 7.84 -19.17 -14.27
N LYS A 55 6.57 -19.52 -14.51
CA LYS A 55 5.99 -19.65 -15.85
C LYS A 55 5.63 -18.32 -16.52
N LEU A 56 5.62 -17.22 -15.76
CA LEU A 56 5.42 -15.89 -16.33
C LEU A 56 6.49 -15.60 -17.40
N ASN A 57 6.01 -15.14 -18.55
CA ASN A 57 6.81 -14.63 -19.67
C ASN A 57 6.08 -13.42 -20.28
N ILE A 58 6.77 -12.71 -21.17
CA ILE A 58 6.28 -11.47 -21.78
C ILE A 58 4.92 -11.61 -22.48
N ASN A 59 4.65 -12.74 -23.13
CA ASN A 59 3.38 -12.95 -23.83
C ASN A 59 2.24 -13.08 -22.81
N ILE A 60 2.47 -13.80 -21.71
CA ILE A 60 1.47 -13.98 -20.67
C ILE A 60 1.19 -12.67 -19.93
N ILE A 61 2.23 -11.94 -19.50
CA ILE A 61 2.01 -10.74 -18.68
C ILE A 61 1.35 -9.60 -19.45
N ASN A 62 1.61 -9.48 -20.75
CA ASN A 62 1.02 -8.42 -21.58
C ASN A 62 -0.45 -8.66 -21.93
N ASP A 63 -0.98 -9.87 -21.71
CA ASP A 63 -2.41 -10.14 -21.77
C ASP A 63 -3.18 -9.51 -20.59
N PHE A 64 -2.50 -9.13 -19.50
CA PHE A 64 -3.12 -8.52 -18.33
C PHE A 64 -3.15 -7.00 -18.41
N SER A 65 -4.36 -6.44 -18.31
CA SER A 65 -4.62 -4.99 -18.25
C SER A 65 -4.10 -4.38 -16.95
N CYS A 66 -4.04 -5.17 -15.86
CA CYS A 66 -3.44 -4.74 -14.60
C CYS A 66 -2.78 -5.91 -13.86
N ILE A 67 -1.64 -5.65 -13.22
CA ILE A 67 -0.98 -6.54 -12.27
C ILE A 67 -1.00 -5.89 -10.89
N ILE A 68 -1.48 -6.62 -9.89
CA ILE A 68 -1.52 -6.21 -8.48
C ILE A 68 -0.46 -7.00 -7.70
N VAL A 69 0.54 -6.32 -7.16
CA VAL A 69 1.63 -6.88 -6.36
C VAL A 69 1.28 -6.85 -4.87
N ALA A 70 0.58 -7.89 -4.41
CA ALA A 70 0.14 -8.06 -3.03
C ALA A 70 1.06 -9.02 -2.25
N LEU A 71 2.36 -8.78 -2.33
CA LEU A 71 3.41 -9.61 -1.74
C LEU A 71 4.09 -8.93 -0.53
N PRO A 72 4.67 -9.72 0.38
CA PRO A 72 5.58 -9.19 1.40
C PRO A 72 6.74 -8.38 0.78
N PRO A 73 7.25 -7.34 1.45
CA PRO A 73 8.29 -6.47 0.92
C PRO A 73 9.57 -7.23 0.52
N GLU A 74 9.90 -8.31 1.21
CA GLU A 74 11.13 -9.10 1.02
C GLU A 74 11.20 -9.81 -0.35
N VAL A 75 10.06 -10.06 -0.99
CA VAL A 75 9.99 -10.74 -2.30
C VAL A 75 9.45 -9.85 -3.40
N LYS A 76 9.05 -8.62 -3.06
CA LYS A 76 8.41 -7.67 -3.96
C LYS A 76 9.36 -7.18 -5.05
N ARG A 77 10.62 -6.89 -4.68
CA ARG A 77 11.65 -6.41 -5.61
C ARG A 77 11.88 -7.40 -6.74
N ARG A 78 12.14 -8.67 -6.38
CA ARG A 78 12.30 -9.77 -7.35
C ARG A 78 11.12 -9.87 -8.33
N CYS A 79 9.90 -9.62 -7.86
CA CYS A 79 8.73 -9.67 -8.72
C CYS A 79 8.70 -8.51 -9.71
N ILE A 80 8.92 -7.30 -9.21
CA ILE A 80 8.90 -6.09 -10.02
C ILE A 80 10.06 -6.08 -11.01
N GLU A 81 11.26 -6.52 -10.60
CA GLU A 81 12.41 -6.76 -11.49
C GLU A 81 12.01 -7.62 -12.69
N LYS A 82 11.41 -8.79 -12.43
CA LYS A 82 10.95 -9.69 -13.50
C LYS A 82 9.92 -9.01 -14.41
N LEU A 83 8.96 -8.25 -13.87
CA LEU A 83 7.97 -7.53 -14.67
C LEU A 83 8.60 -6.45 -15.55
N THR A 84 9.59 -5.72 -15.03
CA THR A 84 10.36 -4.72 -15.77
C THR A 84 11.21 -5.37 -16.88
N GLU A 85 11.89 -6.48 -16.60
CA GLU A 85 12.64 -7.27 -17.59
C GLU A 85 11.76 -7.76 -18.73
N MET A 86 10.54 -8.21 -18.40
CA MET A 86 9.52 -8.61 -19.37
C MET A 86 8.83 -7.43 -20.05
N ARG A 87 9.22 -6.18 -19.73
CA ARG A 87 8.68 -4.94 -20.30
C ARG A 87 7.16 -4.83 -20.17
N TYR A 88 6.64 -5.12 -18.99
CA TYR A 88 5.23 -4.88 -18.70
C TYR A 88 4.92 -3.37 -18.82
N ILE A 89 3.93 -3.03 -19.64
CA ILE A 89 3.56 -1.62 -19.92
C ILE A 89 2.19 -1.20 -19.38
N ASN A 90 1.36 -2.15 -18.97
CA ASN A 90 0.03 -1.86 -18.47
C ASN A 90 0.07 -1.48 -16.97
N ALA A 91 -1.09 -1.40 -16.32
CA ALA A 91 -1.19 -0.86 -14.97
C ALA A 91 -0.56 -1.76 -13.90
N LEU A 92 0.37 -1.22 -13.10
CA LEU A 92 0.98 -1.88 -11.97
C LEU A 92 0.51 -1.26 -10.64
N ILE A 93 -0.16 -2.05 -9.81
CA ILE A 93 -0.56 -1.65 -8.46
C ILE A 93 0.33 -2.40 -7.48
N ILE A 94 0.94 -1.69 -6.54
CA ILE A 94 1.86 -2.24 -5.56
C ILE A 94 1.30 -1.98 -4.16
N GLU A 95 1.01 -3.03 -3.41
CA GLU A 95 0.60 -2.87 -2.01
C GLU A 95 1.74 -2.34 -1.15
N LYS A 96 1.43 -1.52 -0.15
CA LYS A 96 2.37 -1.09 0.89
C LYS A 96 2.74 -2.24 1.87
N PRO A 97 3.86 -2.15 2.58
CA PRO A 97 4.98 -1.23 2.35
C PRO A 97 5.75 -1.60 1.08
N LEU A 98 6.35 -0.61 0.40
CA LEU A 98 7.08 -0.83 -0.84
C LEU A 98 8.35 -1.68 -0.61
N CYS A 99 9.16 -1.31 0.38
CA CYS A 99 10.29 -2.09 0.88
C CYS A 99 10.57 -1.73 2.35
N ILE A 100 11.52 -2.47 2.93
CA ILE A 100 12.03 -2.24 4.28
C ILE A 100 13.53 -1.91 4.31
N GLN A 101 14.22 -2.05 3.18
CA GLN A 101 15.65 -1.77 3.02
C GLN A 101 15.86 -0.53 2.14
N GLU A 102 16.87 0.26 2.49
CA GLU A 102 17.25 1.46 1.74
C GLU A 102 17.72 1.14 0.32
N GLU A 103 18.48 0.04 0.15
CA GLU A 103 18.96 -0.40 -1.16
C GLU A 103 17.79 -0.64 -2.14
N ASP A 104 16.75 -1.36 -1.68
CA ASP A 104 15.56 -1.60 -2.49
C ASP A 104 14.84 -0.30 -2.84
N LEU A 105 14.80 0.66 -1.91
CA LEU A 105 14.17 1.97 -2.16
C LEU A 105 14.93 2.74 -3.26
N LEU A 106 16.26 2.70 -3.24
CA LEU A 106 17.10 3.33 -4.27
C LEU A 106 16.85 2.69 -5.63
N TRP A 107 16.71 1.36 -5.68
CA TRP A 107 16.36 0.64 -6.91
C TRP A 107 14.97 1.04 -7.42
N TYR A 108 13.94 1.06 -6.57
CA TYR A 108 12.59 1.46 -6.98
C TYR A 108 12.51 2.90 -7.49
N LYS A 109 13.27 3.83 -6.89
CA LYS A 109 13.37 5.22 -7.34
C LYS A 109 13.92 5.34 -8.77
N GLN A 110 14.71 4.37 -9.24
CA GLN A 110 15.27 4.36 -10.59
C GLN A 110 14.34 3.68 -11.60
N GLU A 111 13.67 2.60 -11.19
CA GLU A 111 12.93 1.73 -12.11
C GLU A 111 11.44 2.07 -12.23
N LEU A 112 10.73 2.30 -11.12
CA LEU A 112 9.28 2.52 -11.17
C LEU A 112 8.85 3.78 -11.94
N PRO A 113 9.58 4.92 -11.91
CA PRO A 113 9.19 6.10 -12.68
C PRO A 113 9.17 5.90 -14.21
N ARG A 114 9.78 4.81 -14.71
CA ARG A 114 9.77 4.45 -16.14
C ARG A 114 8.47 3.77 -16.58
N MET A 115 7.63 3.34 -15.63
CA MET A 115 6.34 2.73 -15.93
C MET A 115 5.29 3.82 -16.14
N GLU A 116 4.43 3.66 -17.15
CA GLU A 116 3.42 4.67 -17.48
C GLU A 116 2.33 4.77 -16.40
N ARG A 117 1.89 3.60 -15.90
CA ARG A 117 0.76 3.45 -14.99
C ARG A 117 1.19 2.62 -13.78
N CYS A 118 1.72 3.29 -12.77
CA CYS A 118 2.23 2.62 -11.58
C CYS A 118 1.77 3.36 -10.33
N ALA A 119 1.31 2.61 -9.33
CA ALA A 119 0.94 3.18 -8.05
C ALA A 119 1.36 2.26 -6.89
N VAL A 120 1.93 2.85 -5.84
CA VAL A 120 2.02 2.23 -4.53
C VAL A 120 0.84 2.74 -3.70
N VAL A 121 0.02 1.81 -3.21
CA VAL A 121 -1.31 2.18 -2.71
C VAL A 121 -1.42 2.08 -1.19
N CYS A 122 -1.99 3.14 -0.61
CA CYS A 122 -2.53 3.17 0.74
C CYS A 122 -4.03 3.44 0.61
N GLN A 123 -4.90 2.50 1.02
CA GLN A 123 -6.34 2.60 0.77
C GLN A 123 -7.00 3.86 1.37
N ARG A 124 -6.45 4.38 2.48
CA ARG A 124 -6.85 5.65 3.12
C ARG A 124 -6.72 6.86 2.18
N ASP A 125 -5.85 6.81 1.17
CA ASP A 125 -5.68 7.88 0.18
C ASP A 125 -6.86 7.97 -0.80
N TYR A 126 -7.79 7.03 -0.75
CA TYR A 126 -8.95 7.00 -1.64
C TYR A 126 -10.24 7.35 -0.88
N GLU A 127 -10.11 7.87 0.34
CA GLU A 127 -11.20 8.33 1.20
C GLU A 127 -11.21 9.86 1.29
N GLU A 128 -11.63 10.54 0.21
CA GLU A 128 -11.53 12.00 0.06
C GLU A 128 -12.11 12.81 1.24
N TYR A 129 -13.15 12.29 1.91
CA TYR A 129 -13.74 12.94 3.09
C TYR A 129 -12.74 13.10 4.26
N MET A 130 -11.65 12.33 4.26
CA MET A 130 -10.60 12.39 5.27
C MET A 130 -9.69 13.60 5.13
N TYR A 131 -9.73 14.32 4.02
CA TYR A 131 -8.92 15.53 3.83
C TYR A 131 -9.52 16.76 4.52
N TYR A 132 -10.77 16.65 5.00
CA TYR A 132 -11.49 17.75 5.60
C TYR A 132 -11.50 17.63 7.13
N TRP A 133 -10.42 18.09 7.76
CA TRP A 133 -10.34 18.36 9.20
C TRP A 133 -9.59 19.69 9.40
N LYS A 134 -9.83 20.34 10.54
CA LYS A 134 -9.21 21.63 10.85
C LYS A 134 -7.99 21.40 11.72
N ASP A 135 -6.85 21.89 11.27
CA ASP A 135 -5.70 22.09 12.14
C ASP A 135 -5.99 23.25 13.09
N THR A 136 -5.73 23.04 14.37
CA THR A 136 -5.89 24.03 15.45
C THR A 136 -4.53 24.43 16.05
N GLY A 137 -3.42 24.20 15.34
CA GLY A 137 -2.05 24.38 15.82
C GLY A 137 -1.46 23.13 16.48
N SER A 138 -2.20 22.02 16.50
CA SER A 138 -1.72 20.71 16.93
C SER A 138 -2.54 19.62 16.26
N VAL A 139 -1.87 18.60 15.75
CA VAL A 139 -2.46 17.45 15.06
C VAL A 139 -2.35 16.20 15.94
N GLU A 140 -3.48 15.74 16.46
CA GLU A 140 -3.55 14.49 17.23
C GLU A 140 -4.21 13.39 16.40
N ILE A 141 -3.50 12.29 16.19
CA ILE A 141 -3.95 11.13 15.45
C ILE A 141 -4.02 9.91 16.36
N LEU A 142 -5.22 9.36 16.54
CA LEU A 142 -5.45 8.09 17.21
C LEU A 142 -5.86 7.06 16.17
N TYR A 143 -4.98 6.09 15.88
CA TYR A 143 -5.18 5.11 14.83
C TYR A 143 -5.49 3.73 15.42
N PRO A 144 -6.65 3.13 15.09
CA PRO A 144 -7.03 1.83 15.61
C PRO A 144 -6.21 0.72 14.97
N SER A 145 -5.63 -0.16 15.78
CA SER A 145 -4.87 -1.33 15.33
C SER A 145 -5.37 -2.62 15.94
N PHE A 146 -5.54 -3.63 15.10
CA PHE A 146 -5.88 -4.99 15.51
C PHE A 146 -4.65 -5.78 15.98
N ASN A 147 -3.45 -5.24 15.79
CA ASN A 147 -2.21 -5.84 16.27
C ASN A 147 -1.32 -4.75 16.88
N MET A 148 -1.14 -4.81 18.20
CA MET A 148 -0.37 -3.82 18.97
C MET A 148 1.14 -4.09 18.96
N ASP A 149 1.63 -5.00 18.12
CA ASP A 149 3.05 -5.14 17.82
C ASP A 149 3.60 -3.88 17.13
N ASP A 150 4.77 -3.41 17.59
CA ASP A 150 5.36 -2.14 17.15
C ASP A 150 5.85 -2.23 15.70
N LYS A 151 6.47 -3.36 15.33
CA LYS A 151 6.90 -3.60 13.94
C LYS A 151 5.70 -3.69 13.02
N PHE A 152 4.63 -4.38 13.44
CA PHE A 152 3.39 -4.42 12.69
C PHE A 152 2.86 -3.01 12.42
N ASN A 153 2.74 -2.17 13.44
CA ASN A 153 2.20 -0.82 13.28
C ASN A 153 3.12 0.07 12.44
N LYS A 154 4.45 0.01 12.65
CA LYS A 154 5.43 0.74 11.84
C LYS A 154 5.34 0.39 10.36
N TRP A 155 5.22 -0.89 10.00
CA TRP A 155 5.28 -1.32 8.60
C TRP A 155 3.93 -1.41 7.90
N HIS A 156 2.83 -1.58 8.63
CA HIS A 156 1.50 -1.73 8.05
C HIS A 156 0.58 -0.53 8.31
N MET A 157 0.60 0.07 9.49
CA MET A 157 -0.39 1.09 9.85
C MET A 157 0.12 2.51 9.62
N LEU A 158 1.36 2.79 10.01
CA LEU A 158 2.02 4.08 9.82
C LEU A 158 2.07 4.56 8.36
N PRO A 159 2.31 3.71 7.33
CA PRO A 159 2.28 4.15 5.93
C PRO A 159 0.97 4.85 5.55
N HIS A 160 -0.17 4.37 6.05
CA HIS A 160 -1.46 5.01 5.77
C HIS A 160 -1.55 6.43 6.31
N ILE A 161 -1.00 6.66 7.50
CA ILE A 161 -1.03 7.96 8.17
C ILE A 161 -0.08 8.93 7.45
N LEU A 162 1.15 8.49 7.17
CA LEU A 162 2.13 9.33 6.48
C LEU A 162 1.69 9.67 5.05
N SER A 163 1.08 8.71 4.34
CA SER A 163 0.54 8.96 2.99
C SER A 163 -0.62 9.96 3.00
N LEU A 164 -1.50 9.88 4.00
CA LEU A 164 -2.59 10.83 4.21
C LEU A 164 -2.05 12.24 4.48
N LEU A 165 -1.09 12.36 5.41
CA LEU A 165 -0.48 13.64 5.76
C LEU A 165 0.25 14.27 4.57
N TYR A 166 1.02 13.48 3.82
CA TYR A 166 1.63 13.96 2.58
C TYR A 166 0.58 14.45 1.58
N THR A 167 -0.54 13.73 1.44
CA THR A 167 -1.61 14.11 0.51
C THR A 167 -2.26 15.44 0.89
N ILE A 168 -2.36 15.75 2.18
CA ILE A 168 -2.97 17.00 2.68
C ILE A 168 -1.98 18.16 2.72
N GLY A 169 -0.77 17.93 3.23
CA GLY A 169 0.22 18.98 3.52
C GLY A 169 1.36 19.08 2.50
N GLY A 170 1.46 18.13 1.57
CA GLY A 170 2.54 18.08 0.58
C GLY A 170 3.89 17.60 1.12
N GLU A 171 3.98 17.26 2.42
CA GLU A 171 5.20 16.81 3.06
C GLU A 171 4.97 15.69 4.09
N ILE A 172 6.02 14.91 4.36
CA ILE A 172 6.01 13.90 5.41
C ILE A 172 6.35 14.57 6.74
N PRO A 173 5.59 14.30 7.83
CA PRO A 173 5.91 14.85 9.14
C PRO A 173 7.29 14.37 9.63
N ASN A 174 8.05 15.26 10.27
CA ASN A 174 9.30 14.91 10.93
C ASN A 174 8.99 14.35 12.33
N ILE A 175 8.80 13.04 12.42
CA ILE A 175 8.40 12.35 13.65
C ILE A 175 9.52 11.48 14.24
N LYS A 176 9.48 11.33 15.56
CA LYS A 176 10.30 10.39 16.32
C LYS A 176 9.41 9.47 17.14
N LYS A 177 9.86 8.22 17.34
CA LYS A 177 9.23 7.29 18.28
C LYS A 177 9.53 7.76 19.71
N ILE A 178 8.50 7.99 20.51
CA ILE A 178 8.62 8.41 21.91
C ILE A 178 8.51 7.20 22.85
N LYS A 179 7.63 6.26 22.50
CA LYS A 179 7.48 4.96 23.15
C LYS A 179 6.77 4.01 22.18
N LYS A 180 6.61 2.74 22.59
CA LYS A 180 5.85 1.74 21.83
C LYS A 180 4.53 2.34 21.30
N ASN A 181 4.31 2.21 19.99
CA ASN A 181 3.10 2.65 19.30
C ASN A 181 2.77 4.15 19.43
N TYR A 182 3.75 5.00 19.74
CA TYR A 182 3.56 6.43 19.92
C TYR A 182 4.69 7.27 19.33
N TYR A 183 4.31 8.21 18.47
CA TYR A 183 5.22 9.08 17.74
C TYR A 183 4.83 10.53 17.95
N LYS A 184 5.83 11.42 18.00
CA LYS A 184 5.65 12.87 18.04
C LYS A 184 6.61 13.58 17.12
N GLY A 185 6.24 14.77 16.67
CA GLY A 185 7.10 15.57 15.84
C GLY A 185 6.45 16.87 15.40
N LEU A 186 6.88 17.36 14.24
CA LEU A 186 6.35 18.55 13.58
C LEU A 186 5.86 18.21 12.18
N TRP A 187 4.78 18.88 11.76
CA TRP A 187 4.20 18.79 10.42
C TRP A 187 3.58 20.14 10.04
N CYS A 188 4.02 20.77 8.95
CA CYS A 188 3.52 22.07 8.50
C CYS A 188 3.48 23.13 9.63
N GLU A 189 4.55 23.22 10.43
CA GLU A 189 4.67 24.10 11.61
C GLU A 189 3.79 23.74 12.83
N SER A 190 2.93 22.72 12.72
CA SER A 190 2.10 22.21 13.81
C SER A 190 2.75 21.04 14.54
N ASP A 191 2.59 21.00 15.86
CA ASP A 191 2.93 19.81 16.65
C ASP A 191 2.06 18.64 16.21
N ILE A 192 2.66 17.49 15.93
CA ILE A 192 1.93 16.27 15.58
C ILE A 192 2.19 15.15 16.59
N SER A 193 1.14 14.41 16.92
CA SER A 193 1.24 13.16 17.66
C SER A 193 0.43 12.05 17.00
N ILE A 194 1.01 10.87 16.92
CA ILE A 194 0.41 9.68 16.33
C ILE A 194 0.47 8.57 17.37
N GLN A 195 -0.69 8.05 17.77
CA GLN A 195 -0.79 6.94 18.70
C GLN A 195 -1.59 5.80 18.08
N PHE A 196 -1.02 4.60 18.06
CA PHE A 196 -1.79 3.40 17.78
C PHE A 196 -2.51 2.93 19.04
N VAL A 197 -3.80 2.67 18.92
CA VAL A 197 -4.68 2.23 20.01
C VAL A 197 -5.31 0.89 19.62
N SER A 198 -5.57 0.02 20.60
CA SER A 198 -6.22 -1.27 20.31
C SER A 198 -7.59 -1.03 19.67
N HIS A 199 -7.91 -1.83 18.65
CA HIS A 199 -9.23 -1.80 18.02
C HIS A 199 -10.37 -2.08 19.01
N ASP A 200 -10.09 -2.79 20.11
CA ASP A 200 -11.06 -3.03 21.19
C ASP A 200 -11.37 -1.77 22.01
N VAL A 201 -10.46 -0.79 22.00
CA VAL A 201 -10.62 0.49 22.71
C VAL A 201 -11.21 1.55 21.79
N LYS A 202 -10.88 1.49 20.50
CA LYS A 202 -11.36 2.45 19.50
C LYS A 202 -11.47 1.78 18.16
N GLU A 203 -12.64 1.85 17.54
CA GLU A 203 -12.88 1.23 16.23
C GLU A 203 -12.53 2.17 15.06
N CYS A 204 -12.50 3.47 15.32
CA CYS A 204 -12.38 4.51 14.30
C CYS A 204 -11.08 5.28 14.42
N LEU A 205 -10.52 5.66 13.27
CA LEU A 205 -9.44 6.65 13.21
C LEU A 205 -9.97 7.98 13.75
N THR A 206 -9.17 8.70 14.52
CA THR A 206 -9.50 10.06 14.95
C THR A 206 -8.36 11.00 14.61
N ILE A 207 -8.69 12.15 14.03
CA ILE A 207 -7.75 13.23 13.75
C ILE A 207 -8.34 14.50 14.36
N CYS A 208 -7.63 15.13 15.29
CA CYS A 208 -8.06 16.34 16.00
C CYS A 208 -9.49 16.23 16.57
N GLY A 209 -9.79 15.10 17.22
CA GLY A 209 -11.12 14.82 17.80
C GLY A 209 -12.21 14.41 16.80
N LYS A 210 -12.00 14.55 15.48
CA LYS A 210 -12.95 14.11 14.45
C LYS A 210 -12.75 12.62 14.14
N SER A 211 -13.82 11.84 14.21
CA SER A 211 -13.80 10.40 13.93
C SER A 211 -14.04 10.09 12.45
N PHE A 212 -13.29 9.12 11.94
CA PHE A 212 -13.40 8.59 10.59
C PHE A 212 -13.56 7.06 10.64
N PRO A 213 -14.52 6.50 9.88
CA PRO A 213 -14.81 5.07 9.93
C PRO A 213 -13.62 4.21 9.46
N ALA A 214 -13.71 2.91 9.72
CA ALA A 214 -12.81 1.93 9.14
C ALA A 214 -12.85 1.99 7.60
N VAL A 215 -11.71 1.65 6.97
CA VAL A 215 -11.58 1.67 5.51
C VAL A 215 -12.57 0.70 4.89
N LYS A 216 -13.36 1.18 3.94
CA LYS A 216 -14.24 0.34 3.13
C LYS A 216 -13.47 -0.36 2.01
N TYR A 217 -12.67 -1.37 2.35
CA TYR A 217 -11.74 -2.03 1.41
C TYR A 217 -12.39 -2.47 0.10
N ARG A 218 -13.61 -3.02 0.14
CA ARG A 218 -14.35 -3.43 -1.07
C ARG A 218 -14.50 -2.29 -2.07
N GLU A 219 -15.07 -1.17 -1.64
CA GLU A 219 -15.30 0.01 -2.48
C GLU A 219 -13.96 0.63 -2.92
N LYS A 220 -12.97 0.68 -2.02
CA LYS A 220 -11.69 1.36 -2.28
C LYS A 220 -10.79 0.57 -3.23
N ASN A 221 -10.76 -0.74 -3.14
CA ASN A 221 -9.95 -1.57 -4.04
C ASN A 221 -10.47 -1.53 -5.48
N ILE A 222 -11.80 -1.51 -5.69
CA ILE A 222 -12.40 -1.31 -7.02
C ILE A 222 -11.95 0.06 -7.57
N LEU A 223 -12.15 1.12 -6.80
CA LEU A 223 -11.76 2.48 -7.19
C LEU A 223 -10.26 2.60 -7.50
N ILE A 224 -9.41 1.93 -6.72
CA ILE A 224 -7.95 1.91 -6.94
C ILE A 224 -7.63 1.29 -8.30
N VAL A 225 -8.22 0.13 -8.62
CA VAL A 225 -7.97 -0.55 -9.89
C VAL A 225 -8.41 0.32 -11.06
N ASP A 226 -9.66 0.80 -11.03
CA ASP A 226 -10.21 1.61 -12.12
C ASP A 226 -9.39 2.89 -12.34
N ARG A 227 -8.97 3.55 -11.25
CA ARG A 227 -8.19 4.79 -11.34
C ARG A 227 -6.78 4.55 -11.88
N VAL A 228 -6.06 3.56 -11.36
CA VAL A 228 -4.66 3.29 -11.76
C VAL A 228 -4.59 2.79 -13.21
N MET A 229 -5.61 2.08 -13.68
CA MET A 229 -5.72 1.69 -15.09
C MET A 229 -5.81 2.87 -16.05
N CYS A 230 -6.29 4.01 -15.58
CA CYS A 230 -6.39 5.27 -16.33
C CYS A 230 -5.30 6.30 -15.99
N TYR A 231 -4.30 5.95 -15.18
CA TYR A 231 -3.25 6.90 -14.82
C TYR A 231 -2.51 7.45 -16.04
N SER A 232 -2.26 8.76 -15.99
CA SER A 232 -1.24 9.41 -16.79
C SER A 232 0.14 9.23 -16.16
N GLN A 233 1.20 9.48 -16.95
CA GLN A 233 2.57 9.54 -16.43
C GLN A 233 2.72 10.53 -15.26
N TYR A 234 1.97 11.63 -15.27
CA TYR A 234 1.96 12.63 -14.20
C TYR A 234 1.39 12.06 -12.89
N GLU A 235 0.28 11.33 -12.96
CA GLU A 235 -0.33 10.69 -11.78
C GLU A 235 0.58 9.61 -11.22
N THR A 236 1.22 8.82 -12.08
CA THR A 236 2.24 7.85 -11.69
C THR A 236 3.39 8.53 -10.94
N GLN A 237 3.97 9.60 -11.50
CA GLN A 237 5.07 10.32 -10.85
C GLN A 237 4.67 10.88 -9.48
N ARG A 238 3.49 11.51 -9.37
CA ARG A 238 2.99 12.03 -8.08
C ARG A 238 2.73 10.94 -7.05
N ASN A 239 2.17 9.82 -7.47
CA ASN A 239 1.93 8.70 -6.57
C ASN A 239 3.26 8.12 -6.06
N LEU A 240 4.23 7.92 -6.96
CA LEU A 240 5.55 7.38 -6.63
C LEU A 240 6.35 8.33 -5.75
N GLU A 241 6.33 9.65 -6.00
CA GLU A 241 6.98 10.64 -5.15
C GLU A 241 6.53 10.52 -3.69
N LYS A 242 5.21 10.50 -3.47
CA LYS A 242 4.61 10.27 -2.15
C LYS A 242 5.05 8.92 -1.57
N ALA A 243 4.93 7.84 -2.34
CA ALA A 243 5.26 6.50 -1.88
C ALA A 243 6.72 6.36 -1.44
N PHE A 244 7.63 6.99 -2.18
CA PHE A 244 9.05 7.04 -1.85
C PHE A 244 9.29 7.86 -0.58
N ALA A 245 8.66 9.03 -0.44
CA ALA A 245 8.78 9.85 0.76
C ALA A 245 8.27 9.11 2.01
N VAL A 246 7.11 8.45 1.92
CA VAL A 246 6.55 7.61 2.99
C VAL A 246 7.50 6.47 3.35
N THR A 247 7.95 5.70 2.35
CA THR A 247 8.84 4.54 2.58
C THR A 247 10.16 4.98 3.20
N GLN A 248 10.74 6.06 2.68
CA GLN A 248 11.97 6.65 3.18
C GLN A 248 11.86 7.05 4.65
N ALA A 249 10.78 7.75 5.01
CA ALA A 249 10.56 8.18 6.38
C ALA A 249 10.38 7.02 7.35
N ILE A 250 9.76 5.91 6.93
CA ILE A 250 9.61 4.72 7.79
C ILE A 250 10.94 3.99 7.97
N ILE A 251 11.75 3.86 6.91
CA ILE A 251 13.08 3.24 6.97
C ILE A 251 13.99 4.00 7.93
N TYR A 252 14.07 5.33 7.80
CA TYR A 252 14.89 6.18 8.67
C TYR A 252 14.21 6.57 9.97
N LEU A 253 13.04 6.01 10.26
CA LEU A 253 12.42 6.18 11.57
C LEU A 253 13.27 5.40 12.59
N ASN A 254 14.28 6.10 13.11
CA ASN A 254 15.24 5.59 14.06
C ASN A 254 14.49 4.94 15.21
N GLU A 255 14.70 3.64 15.36
CA GLU A 255 14.48 2.96 16.62
C GLU A 255 15.62 3.41 17.52
N GLU A 256 15.43 4.48 18.30
CA GLU A 256 16.22 4.68 19.52
C GLU A 256 15.81 3.58 20.54
N ASP A 257 16.01 2.32 20.15
CA ASP A 257 15.86 1.14 20.99
C ASP A 257 17.26 0.54 21.15
N ASN A 258 18.14 1.27 21.87
CA ASN A 258 19.35 0.76 22.52
C ASN A 258 19.83 1.81 23.54
N ASN A 259 19.17 1.87 24.70
CA ASN A 259 19.75 2.19 26.00
C ASN A 259 18.83 1.68 27.12
#